data_AF-A0A9E5BPI3-F1
#
_entry.id   AF-A0A9E5BPI3-F1
#
_cell.length_a   1.000
_cell.length_b   1.000
_cell.length_c   1.000
_cell.angle_alpha   90.00
_cell.angle_beta   90.00
_cell.angle_gamma   90.00
#
_symmetry.space_group_name_H-M   'P 1'
#
loop_
_entity.id
_entity.type
_entity.pdbx_description
1 polymer ?
#
loop_
_entity_poly.entity_id
_entity_poly.type
_entity_poly.pdbx_seq_one_letter_code
_entity_poly.pdbx_strand_id
1 'polypeptide(L)'
;MPLGNGQWRSGTNWDWFEMNETPTPVQSEKFTKRFKDYFNVEVSVEVTGHVAGVRPCTSDNHPFMGTHPQQPRLHLFNGLGPRGTLWAPTLAHEMAEYLVNGGKLRSDCDLNRFALPA
;
A
#
# COMPACT_ATOMS: atom_id res chain seq x y z
N MET A 1 -12.82 6.32 7.59
CA MET A 1 -13.18 6.86 6.25
C MET A 1 -14.67 6.67 6.02
N PRO A 2 -15.46 7.74 5.83
CA PRO A 2 -16.88 7.62 5.51
C PRO A 2 -17.06 7.02 4.11
N LEU A 3 -18.04 6.13 3.95
CA LEU A 3 -18.39 5.50 2.67
C LEU A 3 -19.76 5.97 2.16
N GLY A 4 -20.47 6.82 2.92
CA GLY A 4 -21.87 7.18 2.67
C GLY A 4 -22.85 6.25 3.37
N ASN A 5 -24.13 6.60 3.40
CA ASN A 5 -25.22 5.78 3.96
C ASN A 5 -24.97 5.26 5.38
N GLY A 6 -24.32 6.07 6.22
CA GLY A 6 -23.95 5.68 7.59
C GLY A 6 -22.85 4.60 7.70
N GLN A 7 -22.23 4.22 6.58
CA GLN A 7 -21.14 3.24 6.54
C GLN A 7 -19.78 3.91 6.70
N TRP A 8 -18.91 3.25 7.45
CA TRP A 8 -17.56 3.71 7.74
C TRP A 8 -16.57 2.57 7.59
N ARG A 9 -15.40 2.87 7.04
CA ARG A 9 -14.23 1.98 7.09
C ARG A 9 -13.28 2.47 8.17
N SER A 10 -12.98 1.59 9.13
CA SER A 10 -11.97 1.78 10.17
C SER A 10 -10.78 0.85 9.92
N GLY A 11 -9.60 1.31 10.28
CA GLY A 11 -8.32 0.65 10.05
C GLY A 11 -7.19 1.65 10.31
N THR A 12 -5.91 1.29 10.18
CA THR A 12 -5.37 -0.06 9.91
C THR A 12 -4.30 -0.41 10.95
N ASN A 13 -3.73 -1.61 10.86
CA ASN A 13 -2.59 -2.06 11.63
C ASN A 13 -1.35 -2.23 10.73
N TRP A 14 -0.23 -2.46 11.41
CA TRP A 14 1.04 -2.89 10.84
C TRP A 14 1.41 -4.21 11.53
N ASP A 15 1.51 -5.28 10.75
CA ASP A 15 2.01 -6.58 11.19
C ASP A 15 3.12 -7.00 10.22
N TRP A 16 4.30 -7.25 10.77
CA TRP A 16 5.50 -7.62 10.02
C TRP A 16 5.84 -9.11 10.14
N PHE A 17 5.14 -9.83 11.01
CA PHE A 17 5.40 -11.24 11.31
C PHE A 17 4.35 -12.14 10.66
N GLU A 18 3.06 -11.81 10.85
CA GLU A 18 1.96 -12.58 10.29
C GLU A 18 1.53 -11.98 8.93
N MET A 19 2.27 -12.30 7.88
CA MET A 19 1.98 -11.88 6.50
C MET A 19 0.89 -12.74 5.85
N ASN A 20 -0.30 -12.78 6.47
CA ASN A 20 -1.46 -13.46 5.91
C ASN A 20 -2.65 -12.51 5.79
N GLU A 21 -3.66 -12.92 5.03
CA GLU A 21 -4.86 -12.13 4.77
C GLU A 21 -6.04 -12.55 5.66
N THR A 22 -5.73 -13.12 6.84
CA THR A 22 -6.75 -13.58 7.78
C THR A 22 -7.12 -12.44 8.75
N PRO A 23 -8.38 -11.98 8.76
CA PRO A 23 -8.82 -11.00 9.74
C PRO A 23 -8.86 -11.62 11.14
N THR A 24 -8.42 -10.89 12.17
CA THR A 24 -8.38 -11.41 13.56
C THR A 24 -9.37 -10.69 14.49
N PRO A 25 -10.03 -11.40 15.44
CA PRO A 25 -10.95 -10.77 16.39
C PRO A 25 -10.32 -9.60 17.16
N VAL A 26 -9.07 -9.76 17.58
CA VAL A 26 -8.28 -8.74 18.30
C VAL A 26 -8.19 -7.43 17.52
N GLN A 27 -7.94 -7.49 16.20
CA GLN A 27 -7.88 -6.27 15.38
C GLN A 27 -9.27 -5.65 15.19
N SER A 28 -10.31 -6.46 15.02
CA SER A 28 -11.71 -5.99 14.92
C SER A 28 -12.13 -5.21 16.16
N GLU A 29 -11.89 -5.77 17.36
CA GLU A 29 -12.17 -5.13 18.64
C GLU A 29 -11.39 -3.82 18.80
N LYS A 30 -10.09 -3.84 18.47
CA LYS A 30 -9.22 -2.66 18.53
C LYS A 30 -9.71 -1.54 17.61
N PHE A 31 -10.08 -1.85 16.37
CA PHE A 31 -10.56 -0.84 15.41
C PHE A 31 -11.95 -0.33 15.77
N THR A 32 -12.82 -1.20 16.31
CA THR A 32 -14.14 -0.83 16.79
C THR A 32 -14.03 0.13 17.98
N LYS A 33 -13.20 -0.22 18.98
CA LYS A 33 -12.95 0.65 20.14
C LYS A 33 -12.40 2.01 19.70
N ARG A 34 -11.33 2.02 18.90
CA ARG A 34 -10.73 3.26 18.37
C ARG A 34 -11.73 4.10 17.59
N PHE A 35 -12.61 3.47 16.81
CA PHE A 35 -13.64 4.18 16.07
C PHE A 35 -14.61 4.90 17.02
N LYS A 36 -15.11 4.20 18.05
CA LYS A 36 -15.99 4.79 19.06
C LYS A 36 -15.32 5.95 19.81
N ASP A 37 -14.04 5.78 20.17
CA ASP A 37 -13.26 6.77 20.91
C ASP A 37 -13.06 8.11 20.15
N TYR A 38 -13.32 8.18 18.83
CA TYR A 38 -13.27 9.44 18.08
C TYR A 38 -14.44 10.38 18.39
N PHE A 39 -15.52 9.87 18.99
CA PHE A 39 -16.72 10.64 19.25
C PHE A 39 -16.82 10.96 20.74
N ASN A 40 -17.19 12.21 21.04
CA ASN A 40 -17.46 12.65 22.42
C ASN A 40 -18.86 12.24 22.92
N VAL A 41 -19.54 11.38 22.16
CA VAL A 41 -20.88 10.85 22.46
C VAL A 41 -20.85 9.35 22.25
N GLU A 42 -21.76 8.64 22.93
CA GLU A 42 -21.92 7.21 22.71
C GLU A 42 -22.41 6.94 21.28
N VAL A 43 -21.71 6.06 20.56
CA VAL A 43 -22.08 5.64 19.21
C VAL A 43 -22.27 4.12 19.15
N SER A 44 -23.43 3.72 18.62
CA SER A 44 -23.69 2.33 18.26
C SER A 44 -23.05 2.02 16.91
N VAL A 45 -22.41 0.86 16.80
CA VAL A 45 -21.73 0.42 15.59
C VAL A 45 -22.01 -1.05 15.37
N GLU A 46 -22.26 -1.41 14.12
CA GLU A 46 -22.37 -2.78 13.66
C GLU A 46 -21.19 -3.06 12.73
N VAL A 47 -20.45 -4.13 12.99
CA VAL A 47 -19.34 -4.55 12.11
C VAL A 47 -19.93 -5.31 10.93
N THR A 48 -20.03 -4.65 9.78
CA THR A 48 -20.61 -5.24 8.56
C THR A 48 -19.60 -6.01 7.70
N GLY A 49 -18.30 -5.91 8.00
CA GLY A 49 -17.25 -6.64 7.31
C GLY A 49 -15.86 -6.41 7.90
N HIS A 50 -14.98 -7.39 7.75
CA HIS A 50 -13.60 -7.33 8.20
C HIS A 50 -12.69 -7.95 7.14
N VAL A 51 -11.72 -7.17 6.66
CA VAL A 51 -10.79 -7.57 5.61
C VAL A 51 -9.36 -7.34 6.06
N ALA A 52 -8.46 -8.22 5.63
CA ALA A 52 -7.02 -8.08 5.80
C ALA A 52 -6.34 -8.17 4.42
N GLY A 53 -5.14 -7.61 4.31
CA GLY A 53 -4.39 -7.60 3.06
C GLY A 53 -2.93 -7.27 3.31
N VAL A 54 -2.04 -8.01 2.65
CA VAL A 54 -0.59 -7.79 2.74
C VAL A 54 -0.20 -6.60 1.86
N ARG A 55 0.65 -5.72 2.39
CA ARG A 55 1.15 -4.55 1.65
C ARG A 55 2.57 -4.83 1.14
N PRO A 56 2.81 -4.79 -0.18
CA PRO A 56 4.17 -4.85 -0.70
C PRO A 56 4.88 -3.54 -0.38
N CYS A 57 5.70 -3.56 0.67
CA CYS A 57 6.48 -2.41 1.13
C CYS A 57 7.96 -2.65 0.83
N THR A 58 8.69 -1.58 0.57
CA THR A 58 10.16 -1.58 0.48
C THR A 58 10.74 -1.05 1.80
N SER A 59 12.03 -1.30 2.04
CA SER A 59 12.73 -0.82 3.25
C SER A 59 12.78 0.71 3.37
N ASP A 60 12.75 1.42 2.24
CA ASP A 60 12.81 2.87 2.16
C ASP A 60 11.43 3.54 1.89
N ASN A 61 10.35 2.76 1.86
CA ASN A 61 8.98 3.19 1.55
C ASN A 61 8.79 3.87 0.18
N HIS A 62 9.70 3.66 -0.76
CA HIS A 62 9.56 4.07 -2.16
C HIS A 62 9.35 2.86 -3.08
N PRO A 63 8.41 2.90 -4.03
CA PRO A 63 8.19 1.80 -4.96
C PRO A 63 9.42 1.50 -5.83
N PHE A 64 9.42 0.36 -6.49
CA PHE A 64 10.38 0.00 -7.51
C PHE A 64 9.75 0.09 -8.89
N MET A 65 10.44 0.80 -9.79
CA MET A 65 10.09 0.94 -11.20
C MET A 65 11.35 0.81 -12.06
N GLY A 66 11.22 0.18 -13.22
CA GLY A 66 12.26 0.16 -14.25
C GLY A 66 12.67 -1.24 -14.70
N THR A 67 13.69 -1.31 -15.54
CA THR A 67 14.19 -2.56 -16.13
C THR A 67 15.27 -3.18 -15.25
N HIS A 68 15.22 -4.51 -15.10
CA HIS A 68 16.21 -5.26 -14.35
C HIS A 68 17.60 -5.10 -14.98
N PRO A 69 18.65 -4.76 -14.21
CA PRO A 69 19.97 -4.40 -14.74
C PRO A 69 20.64 -5.50 -15.57
N GLN A 70 20.45 -6.78 -15.22
CA GLN A 70 20.98 -7.91 -16.02
C GLN A 70 19.96 -8.56 -16.96
N GLN A 71 18.69 -8.15 -16.95
CA GLN A 71 17.63 -8.80 -17.73
C GLN A 71 16.82 -7.74 -18.48
N PRO A 72 17.22 -7.34 -19.71
CA PRO A 72 16.63 -6.22 -20.44
C PRO A 72 15.14 -6.35 -20.79
N ARG A 73 14.56 -7.55 -20.68
CA ARG A 73 13.14 -7.84 -20.94
C ARG A 73 12.32 -8.05 -19.66
N LEU A 74 12.93 -7.86 -18.49
CA LEU A 74 12.26 -7.95 -17.20
C LEU A 74 12.11 -6.54 -16.63
N HIS A 75 10.89 -6.16 -16.30
CA HIS A 75 10.57 -4.86 -15.72
C HIS A 75 9.89 -5.06 -14.37
N LEU A 76 10.19 -4.20 -13.41
CA LEU A 76 9.58 -4.21 -12.09
C LEU A 76 8.69 -2.98 -11.93
N PHE A 77 7.50 -3.18 -11.37
CA PHE A 77 6.58 -2.13 -10.92
C PHE A 77 5.89 -2.65 -9.66
N ASN A 78 6.46 -2.40 -8.49
CA ASN A 78 5.96 -2.96 -7.22
C ASN A 78 6.42 -2.12 -6.02
N GLY A 79 6.11 -2.54 -4.79
CA GLY A 79 6.54 -1.84 -3.58
C GLY A 79 5.72 -0.59 -3.26
N LEU A 80 4.49 -0.52 -3.78
CA LEU A 80 3.59 0.63 -3.66
C LEU A 80 3.17 0.96 -2.21
N GLY A 81 3.31 0.00 -1.29
CA GLY A 81 3.09 0.18 0.14
C GLY A 81 1.69 0.70 0.49
N PRO A 82 1.53 1.41 1.62
CA PRO A 82 0.22 1.91 2.08
C PRO A 82 -0.35 3.05 1.24
N ARG A 83 0.48 3.69 0.39
CA ARG A 83 0.09 4.81 -0.47
C ARG A 83 -0.17 4.38 -1.91
N GLY A 84 -0.27 3.08 -2.17
CA GLY A 84 -0.35 2.54 -3.53
C GLY A 84 -1.49 3.12 -4.36
N THR A 85 -2.68 3.29 -3.80
CA THR A 85 -3.81 3.90 -4.52
C THR A 85 -3.54 5.34 -4.96
N LEU A 86 -2.76 6.09 -4.17
CA LEU A 86 -2.39 7.46 -4.50
C LEU A 86 -1.26 7.50 -5.54
N TRP A 87 -0.28 6.61 -5.42
CA TRP A 87 0.93 6.62 -6.24
C TRP A 87 0.74 5.90 -7.58
N ALA A 88 -0.09 4.87 -7.62
CA ALA A 88 -0.22 3.98 -8.78
C ALA A 88 -0.54 4.71 -10.09
N PRO A 89 -1.47 5.69 -10.17
CA PRO A 89 -1.77 6.34 -11.44
C PRO A 89 -0.57 7.11 -12.01
N THR A 90 0.08 7.93 -11.18
CA THR A 90 1.24 8.72 -11.60
C THR A 90 2.42 7.84 -11.96
N LEU A 91 2.72 6.86 -11.11
CA LEU A 91 3.84 5.94 -11.35
C LEU A 91 3.61 5.07 -12.58
N ALA A 92 2.38 4.59 -12.80
CA ALA A 92 2.06 3.79 -14.00
C ALA A 92 2.24 4.60 -15.28
N HIS A 93 1.89 5.90 -15.26
CA HIS A 93 2.14 6.78 -16.39
C HIS A 93 3.64 6.98 -16.66
N GLU A 94 4.43 7.23 -15.61
CA GLU A 94 5.89 7.34 -15.72
C GLU A 94 6.53 6.04 -16.24
N MET A 95 6.07 4.89 -15.76
CA MET A 95 6.54 3.59 -16.22
C MET A 95 6.19 3.35 -17.70
N ALA A 96 4.99 3.73 -18.14
CA ALA A 96 4.60 3.62 -19.54
C ALA A 96 5.47 4.51 -20.45
N GLU A 97 5.72 5.75 -20.04
CA GLU A 97 6.59 6.67 -20.77
C GLU A 97 8.05 6.17 -20.84
N TYR A 98 8.56 5.61 -19.75
CA TYR A 98 9.86 4.94 -19.70
C TYR A 98 9.95 3.78 -20.71
N LEU A 99 8.92 2.93 -20.78
CA LEU A 99 8.91 1.74 -21.65
C LEU A 99 8.73 2.07 -23.14
N VAL A 100 7.89 3.05 -23.47
CA VAL A 100 7.51 3.34 -24.86
C VAL A 100 8.45 4.37 -25.51
N ASN A 101 8.81 5.42 -24.75
CA ASN A 101 9.52 6.58 -25.28
C ASN A 101 10.92 6.76 -24.67
N GLY A 102 11.33 5.91 -23.71
CA GLY A 102 12.61 6.05 -23.02
C GLY A 102 12.64 7.24 -22.04
N GLY A 103 11.48 7.65 -21.53
CA GLY A 103 11.38 8.71 -20.52
C GLY A 103 12.15 8.39 -19.24
N LYS A 104 12.52 9.42 -18.48
CA LYS A 104 13.27 9.23 -17.22
C LYS A 104 12.34 8.83 -16.08
N LEU A 105 12.78 7.87 -15.27
CA LEU A 105 12.15 7.55 -14.00
C LEU A 105 12.65 8.49 -12.90
N ARG A 106 11.81 8.74 -11.90
CA ARG A 106 12.19 9.41 -10.66
C ARG A 106 13.23 8.57 -9.90
N SER A 107 14.27 9.22 -9.39
CA SER A 107 15.43 8.54 -8.78
C SER A 107 15.10 7.77 -7.51
N ASP A 108 14.10 8.21 -6.77
CA ASP A 108 13.63 7.56 -5.53
C ASP A 108 12.85 6.27 -5.79
N CYS A 109 12.33 6.07 -7.00
CA CYS A 109 11.61 4.85 -7.39
C CYS A 109 12.33 4.01 -8.43
N ASP A 110 13.43 4.50 -9.01
CA ASP A 110 14.26 3.74 -9.96
C ASP A 110 14.78 2.46 -9.29
N LEU A 111 14.65 1.33 -10.00
CA LEU A 111 15.16 0.03 -9.58
C LEU A 111 16.68 0.06 -9.34
N ASN A 112 17.42 0.90 -10.07
CA ASN A 112 18.87 1.02 -9.95
C ASN A 112 19.32 1.87 -8.75
N ARG A 113 18.40 2.40 -7.93
CA ARG A 113 18.76 3.22 -6.76
C ARG A 113 19.49 2.44 -5.66
N PHE A 114 19.31 1.12 -5.63
CA PHE A 114 20.14 0.24 -4.81
C PHE A 114 21.20 -0.36 -5.70
N ALA A 115 22.47 0.00 -5.43
CA ALA A 115 23.59 -0.65 -6.07
C ALA A 115 23.48 -2.16 -5.82
N LEU A 116 23.57 -2.95 -6.89
CA LEU A 116 23.81 -4.38 -6.71
C LEU A 116 25.13 -4.53 -5.94
N PRO A 117 25.20 -5.43 -4.95
CA PRO A 117 26.49 -5.82 -4.41
C PRO A 117 27.38 -6.26 -5.58
N ALA A 118 28.62 -5.75 -5.59
CA ALA A 118 29.64 -6.14 -6.57
C ALA A 118 29.90 -7.66 -6.54
#